data_AF-A0A7S0QIJ0-F1
#
_entry.id   AF-A0A7S0QIJ0-F1
#
_cell.length_a   1.000
_cell.length_b   1.000
_cell.length_c   1.000
_cell.angle_alpha   90.00
_cell.angle_beta   90.00
_cell.angle_gamma   90.00
#
_symmetry.space_group_name_H-M   'P 1'
#
loop_
_entity.id
_entity.type
_entity.pdbx_description
1 polymer ?
#
loop_
_entity_poly.entity_id
_entity_poly.type
_entity_poly.pdbx_seq_one_letter_code
_entity_poly.pdbx_strand_id
1 'polypeptide(L)'
;KMSKMVIGMAGKVYGLHRPKAPLVSSVFGEDKDDDASLDPSKAVLTQKHRDKMNKRAEKEMAKALAEDATVFDYDGVIDNIHKEREKEAELVKGARAQREVRYVHALLKVTEERKREDEILFEKRTVKELEAEEVEFAGSEKFVTSAYKRQLQATQKWAAEKALEDAKIMADDVRKKDGISDFYANMLKGKNKATGATVRGASPPKEDPSKAPPP
;
A
#
# COMPACT_ATOMS: atom_id res chain seq x y z
N LYS A 1 -25.67 -42.93 -33.92
CA LYS A 1 -25.39 -42.99 -32.46
C LYS A 1 -26.51 -42.22 -31.75
N MET A 2 -27.48 -42.93 -31.19
CA MET A 2 -28.64 -42.34 -30.50
C MET A 2 -28.27 -42.09 -29.04
N SER A 3 -28.31 -40.83 -28.61
CA SER A 3 -28.04 -40.43 -27.22
C SER A 3 -29.29 -40.68 -26.38
N LYS A 4 -29.18 -41.63 -25.44
CA LYS A 4 -30.23 -41.97 -24.47
C LYS A 4 -30.51 -40.78 -23.57
N MET A 5 -31.75 -40.31 -23.57
CA MET A 5 -32.24 -39.31 -22.63
C MET A 5 -32.41 -39.98 -21.25
N VAL A 6 -31.70 -39.50 -20.24
CA VAL A 6 -31.80 -39.98 -18.86
C VAL A 6 -33.15 -39.52 -18.31
N ILE A 7 -34.01 -40.48 -17.98
CA ILE A 7 -35.31 -40.26 -17.36
C ILE A 7 -35.07 -39.72 -15.94
N GLY A 8 -35.21 -38.40 -15.79
CA GLY A 8 -35.23 -37.71 -14.51
C GLY A 8 -36.55 -37.96 -13.77
N MET A 9 -36.46 -38.05 -12.45
CA MET A 9 -37.57 -38.24 -11.51
C MET A 9 -38.79 -37.35 -11.86
N ALA A 10 -39.99 -37.91 -11.78
CA ALA A 10 -41.25 -37.20 -12.02
C ALA A 10 -41.30 -35.89 -11.20
N GLY A 11 -41.39 -34.75 -11.90
CA GLY A 11 -41.62 -33.43 -11.30
C GLY A 11 -40.42 -32.49 -11.22
N LYS A 12 -39.21 -32.86 -11.68
CA LYS A 12 -38.06 -31.93 -11.70
C LYS A 12 -37.58 -31.64 -13.12
N VAL A 13 -37.81 -30.40 -13.55
CA VAL A 13 -37.33 -29.86 -14.83
C VAL A 13 -35.94 -29.27 -14.61
N TYR A 14 -34.92 -29.80 -15.30
CA TYR A 14 -33.55 -29.29 -15.25
C TYR A 14 -33.23 -28.49 -16.51
N GLY A 15 -32.71 -27.27 -16.33
CA GLY A 15 -32.37 -26.28 -17.36
C GLY A 15 -32.56 -24.85 -16.85
N LEU A 16 -31.87 -23.85 -17.43
CA LEU A 16 -31.98 -22.44 -17.05
C LEU A 16 -33.37 -21.88 -17.45
N HIS A 17 -34.37 -22.09 -16.59
CA HIS A 17 -35.73 -21.58 -16.78
C HIS A 17 -35.78 -20.12 -16.33
N ARG A 18 -35.65 -19.20 -17.29
CA ARG A 18 -35.93 -17.79 -17.05
C ARG A 18 -37.46 -17.59 -17.07
N PRO A 19 -38.07 -16.96 -16.04
CA PRO A 19 -39.47 -16.59 -16.12
C PRO A 19 -39.66 -15.65 -17.32
N LYS A 20 -40.72 -15.84 -18.11
CA LYS A 20 -41.09 -14.86 -19.16
C LYS A 20 -41.36 -13.54 -18.45
N ALA A 21 -40.53 -12.54 -18.69
CA ALA A 21 -40.75 -11.20 -18.19
C ALA A 21 -42.12 -10.70 -18.70
N PRO A 22 -42.92 -10.01 -17.88
CA PRO A 22 -44.12 -9.36 -18.38
C PRO A 22 -43.70 -8.41 -19.51
N LEU A 23 -44.46 -8.38 -20.61
CA LEU A 23 -44.33 -7.32 -21.59
C LEU A 23 -44.65 -6.01 -20.88
N VAL A 24 -43.63 -5.30 -20.43
CA VAL A 24 -43.74 -3.89 -20.10
C VAL A 24 -44.15 -3.19 -21.39
N SER A 25 -45.38 -2.68 -21.43
CA SER A 25 -45.75 -1.73 -22.47
C SER A 25 -44.73 -0.60 -22.40
N SER A 26 -44.05 -0.37 -23.52
CA SER A 26 -43.03 0.67 -23.59
C SER A 26 -43.70 2.01 -23.27
N VAL A 27 -43.32 2.65 -22.17
CA VAL A 27 -43.78 4.00 -21.80
C VAL A 27 -43.31 5.05 -22.81
N PHE A 28 -42.34 4.69 -23.66
CA PHE A 28 -41.81 5.51 -24.74
C PHE A 28 -42.28 5.06 -26.14
N GLY A 29 -43.28 4.17 -26.21
CA GLY A 29 -43.53 3.35 -27.41
C GLY A 29 -44.86 3.56 -28.15
N GLU A 30 -45.52 4.71 -28.02
CA GLU A 30 -46.72 5.05 -28.82
C GLU A 30 -46.70 6.50 -29.33
N ASP A 31 -45.52 7.06 -29.63
CA ASP A 31 -45.41 8.24 -30.51
C ASP A 31 -44.68 7.84 -31.78
N LYS A 32 -45.08 6.70 -32.36
CA LYS A 32 -44.80 6.41 -33.74
C LYS A 32 -45.66 7.36 -34.56
N ASP A 33 -44.99 8.33 -35.18
CA ASP A 33 -45.49 9.24 -36.21
C ASP A 33 -46.04 8.48 -37.43
N ASP A 34 -47.17 7.80 -37.24
CA ASP A 34 -47.94 7.13 -38.30
C ASP A 34 -49.37 7.70 -38.30
N ASP A 35 -49.53 9.00 -38.58
CA ASP A 35 -50.73 9.49 -39.26
C ASP A 35 -50.43 10.83 -39.97
N ALA A 36 -49.78 10.75 -41.14
CA ALA A 36 -50.00 11.74 -42.17
C ALA A 36 -51.44 11.59 -42.67
N SER A 37 -52.39 11.96 -41.81
CA SER A 37 -53.81 11.94 -42.10
C SER A 37 -54.03 12.88 -43.28
N LEU A 38 -54.50 12.34 -44.41
CA LEU A 38 -54.85 13.12 -45.60
C LEU A 38 -56.01 14.11 -45.35
N ASP A 39 -56.61 14.08 -44.14
CA ASP A 39 -57.64 15.01 -43.68
C ASP A 39 -57.01 16.23 -42.98
N PRO A 40 -57.08 17.43 -43.62
CA PRO A 40 -56.47 18.65 -43.08
C PRO A 40 -57.05 19.07 -41.73
N SER A 41 -58.28 18.67 -41.40
CA SER A 41 -58.92 19.04 -40.13
C SER A 41 -58.32 18.29 -38.94
N LYS A 42 -57.99 17.01 -39.12
CA LYS A 42 -57.34 16.18 -38.10
C LYS A 42 -55.89 16.56 -37.91
N ALA A 43 -55.17 16.86 -38.99
CA ALA A 43 -53.80 17.37 -38.95
C ALA A 43 -53.69 18.70 -38.16
N VAL A 44 -54.67 19.61 -38.30
CA VAL A 44 -54.69 20.86 -37.53
C VAL A 44 -54.98 20.63 -36.04
N LEU A 45 -55.81 19.65 -35.69
CA LEU A 45 -56.10 19.30 -34.28
C LEU A 45 -54.88 18.66 -33.59
N THR A 46 -54.17 17.77 -34.28
CA THR A 46 -52.94 17.15 -33.76
C THR A 46 -51.81 18.16 -33.63
N GLN A 47 -51.64 19.07 -34.59
CA GLN A 47 -50.71 20.20 -34.49
C GLN A 47 -51.04 21.10 -33.29
N LYS A 48 -52.31 21.48 -33.10
CA LYS A 48 -52.73 22.27 -31.92
C LYS A 48 -52.45 21.56 -30.60
N HIS A 49 -52.53 20.22 -30.56
CA HIS A 49 -52.19 19.45 -29.37
C HIS A 49 -50.67 19.45 -29.11
N ARG A 50 -49.86 19.26 -30.15
CA ARG A 50 -48.39 19.38 -30.10
C ARG A 50 -47.95 20.76 -29.64
N ASP A 51 -48.52 21.82 -30.19
CA ASP A 51 -48.22 23.21 -29.79
C ASP A 51 -48.57 23.48 -28.32
N LYS A 52 -49.69 22.92 -27.84
CA LYS A 52 -50.05 23.02 -26.42
C LYS A 52 -49.07 22.28 -25.52
N MET A 53 -48.61 21.10 -25.92
CA MET A 53 -47.59 20.34 -25.19
C MET A 53 -46.25 21.06 -25.19
N ASN A 54 -45.81 21.60 -26.33
CA ASN A 54 -44.57 22.37 -26.44
C ASN A 54 -44.62 23.62 -25.56
N LYS A 55 -45.72 24.39 -25.58
CA LYS A 55 -45.90 25.56 -24.69
C LYS A 55 -45.88 25.19 -23.21
N ARG A 56 -46.34 23.99 -22.84
CA ARG A 56 -46.26 23.51 -21.46
C ARG A 56 -44.82 23.16 -21.11
N ALA A 57 -44.11 22.45 -21.98
CA ALA A 57 -42.71 22.10 -21.81
C ALA A 57 -41.81 23.35 -21.70
N GLU A 58 -42.01 24.36 -22.56
CA GLU A 58 -41.28 25.63 -22.51
C GLU A 58 -41.48 26.37 -21.18
N LYS A 59 -42.72 26.40 -20.66
CA LYS A 59 -42.99 26.99 -19.33
C LYS A 59 -42.30 26.24 -18.21
N GLU A 60 -42.29 24.91 -18.27
CA GLU A 60 -41.63 24.06 -17.29
C GLU A 60 -40.10 24.23 -17.36
N MET A 61 -39.51 24.31 -18.56
CA MET A 61 -38.09 24.61 -18.77
C MET A 61 -37.72 26.00 -18.26
N ALA A 62 -38.50 27.04 -18.59
CA ALA A 62 -38.27 28.40 -18.12
C ALA A 62 -38.38 28.51 -16.59
N LYS A 63 -39.31 27.77 -15.98
CA LYS A 63 -39.43 27.68 -14.53
C LYS A 63 -38.20 27.01 -13.91
N ALA A 64 -37.73 25.90 -14.47
CA ALA A 64 -36.54 25.20 -14.00
C ALA A 64 -35.28 26.07 -14.10
N LEU A 65 -35.10 26.80 -15.21
CA LEU A 65 -33.99 27.74 -15.40
C LEU A 65 -34.05 28.95 -14.46
N ALA A 66 -35.27 29.39 -14.09
CA ALA A 66 -35.45 30.48 -13.12
C ALA A 66 -35.15 30.05 -11.68
N GLU A 67 -35.39 28.79 -11.35
CA GLU A 67 -35.03 28.21 -10.05
C GLU A 67 -33.51 28.00 -9.96
N ASP A 68 -32.89 27.43 -11.00
CA ASP A 68 -31.44 27.23 -11.08
C ASP A 68 -30.96 27.18 -12.55
N ALA A 69 -30.00 28.04 -12.87
CA ALA A 69 -29.41 28.15 -14.21
C ALA A 69 -28.54 26.93 -14.60
N THR A 70 -28.11 26.12 -13.62
CA THR A 70 -27.23 24.96 -13.80
C THR A 70 -27.99 23.63 -13.96
N VAL A 71 -29.33 23.65 -13.94
CA VAL A 71 -30.19 22.44 -14.00
C VAL A 71 -29.87 21.52 -15.19
N PHE A 72 -29.45 22.08 -16.32
CA PHE A 72 -29.11 21.32 -17.53
C PHE A 72 -27.60 21.21 -17.79
N ASP A 73 -26.75 21.70 -16.87
CA ASP A 73 -25.29 21.60 -16.96
C ASP A 73 -24.80 20.24 -16.45
N TYR A 74 -25.10 19.20 -17.23
CA TYR A 74 -24.68 17.84 -16.90
C TYR A 74 -23.16 17.65 -16.99
N ASP A 75 -22.49 18.38 -17.89
CA ASP A 75 -21.04 18.27 -18.09
C ASP A 75 -20.29 18.84 -16.89
N GLY A 76 -20.70 20.00 -16.38
CA GLY A 76 -20.10 20.61 -15.18
C GLY A 76 -20.14 19.70 -13.95
N VAL A 77 -21.23 18.96 -13.74
CA VAL A 77 -21.34 18.00 -12.62
C VAL A 77 -20.38 16.82 -12.80
N ILE A 78 -20.29 16.27 -14.00
CA ILE A 78 -19.40 15.15 -14.31
C ILE A 78 -17.94 15.59 -14.17
N ASP A 79 -17.58 16.74 -14.72
CA ASP A 79 -16.27 17.37 -14.56
C ASP A 79 -15.91 17.56 -13.08
N ASN A 80 -16.85 18.00 -12.25
CA ASN A 80 -16.62 18.17 -10.82
C ASN A 80 -16.38 16.83 -10.13
N ILE A 81 -17.17 15.79 -10.44
CA ILE A 81 -16.97 14.44 -9.91
C ILE A 81 -15.60 13.88 -10.32
N HIS A 82 -15.19 14.11 -11.58
CA HIS A 82 -13.87 13.69 -12.06
C HIS A 82 -12.75 14.44 -11.33
N LYS A 83 -12.85 15.76 -11.20
CA LYS A 83 -11.87 16.59 -10.47
C LYS A 83 -11.76 16.20 -8.99
N GLU A 84 -12.87 15.89 -8.32
CA GLU A 84 -12.85 15.43 -6.94
C GLU A 84 -12.20 14.05 -6.79
N ARG A 85 -12.54 13.11 -7.68
CA ARG A 85 -11.89 11.79 -7.71
C ARG A 85 -10.40 11.87 -7.97
N GLU A 86 -9.95 12.77 -8.84
CA GLU A 86 -8.54 13.00 -9.11
C GLU A 86 -7.82 13.54 -7.87
N LYS A 87 -8.39 14.54 -7.19
CA LYS A 87 -7.86 15.06 -5.93
C LYS A 87 -7.76 13.98 -4.85
N GLU A 88 -8.80 13.17 -4.67
CA GLU A 88 -8.77 12.04 -3.72
C GLU A 88 -7.69 11.01 -4.09
N ALA A 89 -7.57 10.69 -5.38
CA ALA A 89 -6.54 9.76 -5.86
C ALA A 89 -5.13 10.32 -5.63
N GLU A 90 -4.91 11.62 -5.82
CA GLU A 90 -3.65 12.29 -5.53
C GLU A 90 -3.31 12.27 -4.03
N LEU A 91 -4.29 12.53 -3.16
CA LEU A 91 -4.11 12.42 -1.71
C LEU A 91 -3.71 11.00 -1.29
N VAL A 92 -4.38 9.97 -1.85
CA VAL A 92 -4.05 8.57 -1.58
C VAL A 92 -2.66 8.20 -2.13
N LYS A 93 -2.30 8.69 -3.33
CA LYS A 93 -0.96 8.50 -3.90
C LYS A 93 0.11 9.17 -3.04
N GLY A 94 -0.13 10.39 -2.56
CA GLY A 94 0.77 11.10 -1.65
C GLY A 94 0.97 10.35 -0.34
N ALA A 95 -0.11 9.87 0.28
CA ALA A 95 -0.06 9.07 1.50
C ALA A 95 0.67 7.73 1.29
N ARG A 96 0.50 7.08 0.12
CA ARG A 96 1.24 5.85 -0.24
C ARG A 96 2.71 6.11 -0.53
N ALA A 97 3.04 7.24 -1.16
CA ALA A 97 4.43 7.61 -1.46
C ALA A 97 5.23 7.91 -0.18
N GLN A 98 4.59 8.52 0.84
CA GLN A 98 5.22 8.74 2.14
C GLN A 98 5.34 7.47 2.97
N ARG A 99 4.50 6.45 2.70
CA ARG A 99 4.54 5.18 3.42
C ARG A 99 5.67 4.32 2.89
N GLU A 100 6.78 4.32 3.60
CA GLU A 100 7.84 3.35 3.38
C GLU A 100 7.29 1.91 3.52
N VAL A 101 7.71 1.03 2.61
CA VAL A 101 7.30 -0.37 2.64
C VAL A 101 7.88 -1.04 3.88
N ARG A 102 7.06 -1.84 4.56
CA ARG A 102 7.37 -2.45 5.89
C ARG A 102 8.73 -3.13 6.01
N TYR A 103 9.30 -3.62 4.90
CA TYR A 103 10.52 -4.45 4.90
C TYR A 103 11.66 -3.92 4.04
N VAL A 104 11.52 -2.81 3.32
CA VAL A 104 12.59 -2.34 2.40
C VAL A 104 13.89 -2.09 3.16
N HIS A 105 13.83 -1.42 4.30
CA HIS A 105 15.02 -1.20 5.14
C HIS A 105 15.64 -2.49 5.67
N ALA A 106 14.82 -3.46 6.05
CA ALA A 106 15.33 -4.75 6.53
C ALA A 106 16.03 -5.51 5.40
N LEU A 107 15.45 -5.51 4.19
CA LEU A 107 16.07 -6.11 3.01
C LEU A 107 17.40 -5.43 2.67
N LEU A 108 17.43 -4.08 2.66
CA LEU A 108 18.66 -3.34 2.41
C LEU A 108 19.75 -3.69 3.41
N LYS A 109 19.44 -3.72 4.71
CA LYS A 109 20.39 -4.14 5.75
C LYS A 109 20.95 -5.55 5.51
N VAL A 110 20.08 -6.52 5.24
CA VAL A 110 20.51 -7.91 4.93
C VAL A 110 21.39 -7.95 3.67
N THR A 111 21.06 -7.18 2.63
CA THR A 111 21.92 -7.13 1.44
C THR A 111 23.29 -6.54 1.72
N GLU A 112 23.38 -5.52 2.58
CA GLU A 112 24.66 -4.94 2.98
C GLU A 112 25.48 -5.88 3.86
N GLU A 113 24.83 -6.56 4.80
CA GLU A 113 25.48 -7.60 5.62
C GLU A 113 26.08 -8.70 4.74
N ARG A 114 25.32 -9.19 3.77
CA ARG A 114 25.78 -10.22 2.84
C ARG A 114 26.98 -9.76 2.00
N LYS A 115 26.95 -8.54 1.48
CA LYS A 115 28.09 -7.97 0.74
C LYS A 115 29.37 -7.96 1.58
N ARG A 116 29.26 -7.56 2.85
CA ARG A 116 30.40 -7.56 3.78
C ARG A 116 30.89 -8.98 4.08
N GLU A 117 29.97 -9.94 4.23
CA GLU A 117 30.34 -11.35 4.42
C GLU A 117 31.07 -11.92 3.20
N ASP A 118 30.60 -11.60 1.99
CA ASP A 118 31.26 -11.98 0.73
C ASP A 118 32.67 -11.37 0.63
N GLU A 119 32.85 -10.11 1.02
CA GLU A 119 34.16 -9.45 1.10
C GLU A 119 35.12 -10.19 2.07
N ILE A 120 34.64 -10.56 3.26
CA ILE A 120 35.42 -11.32 4.26
C ILE A 120 35.78 -12.71 3.73
N LEU A 121 34.87 -13.38 3.02
CA LEU A 121 35.14 -14.68 2.42
C LEU A 121 36.17 -14.59 1.30
N PHE A 122 36.10 -13.53 0.49
CA PHE A 122 37.08 -13.26 -0.54
C PHE A 122 38.46 -13.02 0.07
N GLU A 123 38.56 -12.18 1.10
CA GLU A 123 39.82 -11.93 1.81
C GLU A 123 40.41 -13.22 2.41
N LYS A 124 39.59 -14.04 3.07
CA LYS A 124 40.03 -15.33 3.62
C LYS A 124 40.53 -16.28 2.54
N ARG A 125 39.89 -16.28 1.36
CA ARG A 125 40.34 -17.08 0.21
C ARG A 125 41.70 -16.59 -0.28
N THR A 126 41.87 -15.28 -0.46
CA THR A 126 43.13 -14.69 -0.90
C THR A 126 44.26 -14.96 0.09
N VAL A 127 44.02 -14.84 1.40
CA VAL A 127 45.04 -15.19 2.41
C VAL A 127 45.44 -16.65 2.30
N LYS A 128 44.48 -17.56 2.13
CA LYS A 128 44.77 -18.99 1.98
C LYS A 128 45.56 -19.30 0.70
N GLU A 129 45.29 -18.60 -0.39
CA GLU A 129 46.06 -18.71 -1.64
C GLU A 129 47.51 -18.22 -1.43
N LEU A 130 47.69 -17.08 -0.74
CA LEU A 130 49.02 -16.55 -0.40
C LEU A 130 49.81 -17.46 0.55
N GLU A 131 49.16 -18.08 1.53
CA GLU A 131 49.80 -19.06 2.43
C GLU A 131 50.27 -20.31 1.68
N ALA A 132 49.55 -20.71 0.62
CA ALA A 132 49.95 -21.83 -0.23
C ALA A 132 51.16 -21.46 -1.11
N GLU A 133 51.16 -20.25 -1.70
CA GLU A 133 52.29 -19.73 -2.48
C GLU A 133 53.53 -19.43 -1.61
N GLU A 134 53.33 -19.10 -0.33
CA GLU A 134 54.42 -18.86 0.62
C GLU A 134 55.34 -20.08 0.79
N VAL A 135 54.81 -21.29 0.63
CA VAL A 135 55.62 -22.52 0.67
C VAL A 135 56.63 -22.55 -0.47
N GLU A 136 56.28 -22.01 -1.64
CA GLU A 136 57.13 -21.99 -2.83
C GLU A 136 58.08 -20.77 -2.84
N PHE A 137 57.68 -19.66 -2.21
CA PHE A 137 58.40 -18.38 -2.23
C PHE A 137 58.94 -17.92 -0.87
N ALA A 138 59.21 -18.85 0.06
CA ALA A 138 59.63 -18.57 1.44
C ALA A 138 60.86 -17.64 1.60
N GLY A 139 61.71 -17.52 0.58
CA GLY A 139 62.90 -16.63 0.59
C GLY A 139 62.66 -15.20 0.08
N SER A 140 61.43 -14.84 -0.31
CA SER A 140 61.11 -13.53 -0.91
C SER A 140 60.56 -12.55 0.12
N GLU A 141 60.88 -11.26 -0.03
CA GLU A 141 60.38 -10.20 0.85
C GLU A 141 58.87 -9.93 0.60
N LYS A 142 58.08 -9.83 1.69
CA LYS A 142 56.63 -9.56 1.62
C LYS A 142 56.32 -8.09 1.91
N PHE A 143 55.58 -7.45 1.01
CA PHE A 143 55.19 -6.04 1.18
C PHE A 143 53.67 -5.91 1.36
N VAL A 144 53.27 -5.18 2.40
CA VAL A 144 51.86 -4.90 2.71
C VAL A 144 51.55 -3.46 2.34
N THR A 145 50.65 -3.26 1.38
CA THR A 145 50.26 -1.91 0.92
C THR A 145 49.51 -1.14 2.01
N SER A 146 49.59 0.19 2.02
CA SER A 146 48.88 1.03 2.98
C SER A 146 47.35 0.87 2.92
N ALA A 147 46.82 0.61 1.73
CA ALA A 147 45.40 0.33 1.50
C ALA A 147 44.97 -0.98 2.18
N TYR A 148 45.74 -2.06 2.02
CA TYR A 148 45.42 -3.35 2.64
C TYR A 148 45.52 -3.29 4.17
N LYS A 149 46.48 -2.53 4.73
CA LYS A 149 46.52 -2.27 6.19
C LYS A 149 45.24 -1.58 6.68
N ARG A 150 44.70 -0.63 5.91
CA ARG A 150 43.43 0.04 6.25
C ARG A 150 42.24 -0.92 6.17
N GLN A 151 42.21 -1.79 5.17
CA GLN A 151 41.18 -2.83 5.02
C GLN A 151 41.19 -3.79 6.22
N LEU A 152 42.36 -4.30 6.61
CA LEU A 152 42.52 -5.17 7.78
C LEU A 152 42.04 -4.49 9.09
N GLN A 153 42.36 -3.20 9.28
CA GLN A 153 41.87 -2.46 10.45
C GLN A 153 40.36 -2.26 10.42
N ALA A 154 39.78 -2.00 9.24
CA ALA A 154 38.34 -1.83 9.10
C ALA A 154 37.60 -3.15 9.40
N THR A 155 38.08 -4.28 8.87
CA THR A 155 37.49 -5.60 9.11
C THR A 155 37.63 -6.03 10.57
N GLN A 156 38.78 -5.77 11.21
CA GLN A 156 38.96 -6.02 12.65
C GLN A 156 38.02 -5.19 13.51
N LYS A 157 37.87 -3.88 13.23
CA LYS A 157 36.93 -3.01 13.96
C LYS A 157 35.49 -3.50 13.84
N TRP A 158 35.08 -3.85 12.62
CA TRP A 158 33.73 -4.38 12.38
C TRP A 158 33.51 -5.71 13.10
N ALA A 159 34.48 -6.63 13.04
CA ALA A 159 34.38 -7.91 13.75
C ALA A 159 34.27 -7.73 15.27
N ALA A 160 35.00 -6.78 15.85
CA ALA A 160 34.91 -6.44 17.26
C ALA A 160 33.54 -5.84 17.61
N GLU A 161 33.00 -4.94 16.77
CA GLU A 161 31.67 -4.36 16.97
C GLU A 161 30.58 -5.43 16.91
N LYS A 162 30.62 -6.30 15.91
CA LYS A 162 29.67 -7.42 15.76
C LYS A 162 29.76 -8.37 16.97
N ALA A 163 30.97 -8.70 17.43
CA ALA A 163 31.15 -9.54 18.62
C ALA A 163 30.58 -8.89 19.90
N LEU A 164 30.72 -7.57 20.05
CA LEU A 164 30.13 -6.83 21.17
C LEU A 164 28.60 -6.79 21.09
N GLU A 165 28.04 -6.63 19.89
CA GLU A 165 26.60 -6.69 19.67
C GLU A 165 26.04 -8.09 19.93
N ASP A 166 26.66 -9.12 19.39
CA ASP A 166 26.31 -10.52 19.62
C ASP A 166 26.39 -10.86 21.11
N ALA A 167 27.42 -10.39 21.83
CA ALA A 167 27.53 -10.60 23.28
C ALA A 167 26.37 -9.93 24.04
N LYS A 168 25.94 -8.73 23.64
CA LYS A 168 24.78 -8.06 24.24
C LYS A 168 23.49 -8.82 23.93
N ILE A 169 23.28 -9.24 22.69
CA ILE A 169 22.10 -10.02 22.29
C ILE A 169 22.06 -11.35 23.06
N MET A 170 23.19 -12.04 23.17
CA MET A 170 23.30 -13.28 23.94
C MET A 170 23.05 -13.07 25.43
N ALA A 171 23.48 -11.93 25.99
CA ALA A 171 23.23 -11.56 27.37
C ALA A 171 21.78 -11.15 27.59
N ASP A 172 21.06 -10.66 26.58
CA ASP A 172 19.65 -10.27 26.65
C ASP A 172 18.69 -11.39 26.21
N ASP A 173 19.20 -12.57 25.88
CA ASP A 173 18.40 -13.74 25.49
C ASP A 173 17.56 -14.26 26.66
N VAL A 174 16.24 -14.12 26.53
CA VAL A 174 15.25 -14.55 27.53
C VAL A 174 15.31 -16.06 27.78
N ARG A 175 15.77 -16.87 26.81
CA ARG A 175 15.86 -18.34 27.00
C ARG A 175 16.91 -18.75 28.01
N LYS A 176 17.90 -17.89 28.27
CA LYS A 176 19.01 -18.15 29.19
C LYS A 176 18.79 -17.56 30.58
N LYS A 177 17.69 -16.80 30.76
CA LYS A 177 17.41 -16.05 31.99
C LYS A 177 16.19 -16.65 32.68
N ASP A 178 16.35 -16.94 33.96
CA ASP A 178 15.26 -17.42 34.80
C ASP A 178 14.54 -16.24 35.48
N GLY A 179 13.21 -16.22 35.36
CA GLY A 179 12.35 -15.23 36.03
C GLY A 179 11.97 -14.01 35.18
N ILE A 180 10.99 -13.24 35.69
CA ILE A 180 10.37 -12.10 35.00
C ILE A 180 11.02 -10.77 35.43
N SER A 181 11.97 -10.79 36.36
CA SER A 181 12.63 -9.59 36.90
C SER A 181 13.28 -8.72 35.80
N ASP A 182 13.97 -9.35 34.85
CA ASP A 182 14.61 -8.66 33.74
C ASP A 182 13.60 -8.02 32.78
N PHE A 183 12.45 -8.68 32.56
CA PHE A 183 11.34 -8.10 31.81
C PHE A 183 10.80 -6.83 32.49
N TYR A 184 10.57 -6.87 33.80
CA TYR A 184 10.12 -5.71 34.56
C TYR A 184 11.18 -4.61 34.62
N ALA A 185 12.46 -4.95 34.75
CA ALA A 185 13.55 -3.98 34.68
C ALA A 185 13.61 -3.32 33.30
N ASN A 186 13.39 -4.08 32.22
CA ASN A 186 13.36 -3.54 30.85
C ASN A 186 12.13 -2.64 30.61
N MET A 187 11.00 -2.98 31.23
CA MET A 187 9.76 -2.21 31.20
C MET A 187 9.91 -0.87 31.95
N LEU A 188 10.44 -0.90 33.17
CA LEU A 188 10.69 0.30 33.98
C LEU A 188 11.76 1.21 33.37
N LYS A 189 12.77 0.64 32.70
CA LYS A 189 13.80 1.38 31.96
C LYS A 189 13.31 1.91 30.60
N GLY A 190 12.05 1.68 30.22
CA GLY A 190 11.47 2.18 28.96
C GLY A 190 12.11 1.61 27.69
N LYS A 191 12.82 0.49 27.80
CA LYS A 191 13.55 -0.15 26.68
C LYS A 191 12.65 -1.09 25.86
N ASN A 192 11.49 -1.46 26.39
CA ASN A 192 10.50 -2.29 25.70
C ASN A 192 9.79 -1.50 24.58
N LYS A 193 10.20 -1.71 23.33
CA LYS A 193 9.51 -1.13 22.14
C LYS A 193 8.09 -1.67 21.95
N ALA A 194 7.81 -2.88 22.45
CA ALA A 194 6.50 -3.53 22.31
C ALA A 194 5.37 -2.85 23.10
N THR A 195 5.68 -2.18 24.22
CA THR A 195 4.67 -1.53 25.07
C THR A 195 4.39 -0.08 24.70
N GLY A 196 5.02 0.47 23.65
CA GLY A 196 4.81 1.85 23.22
C GLY A 196 5.23 2.92 24.24
N ALA A 197 5.82 2.51 25.37
CA ALA A 197 6.22 3.37 26.48
C ALA A 197 7.53 4.10 26.14
N THR A 198 7.45 5.01 25.17
CA THR A 198 8.33 6.17 25.18
C THR A 198 7.90 7.04 26.36
N VAL A 199 8.46 6.78 27.54
CA VAL A 199 8.25 7.62 28.72
C VAL A 199 8.89 8.97 28.43
N ARG A 200 8.11 9.87 27.82
CA ARG A 200 8.28 11.31 27.93
C ARG A 200 8.01 11.68 29.39
N GLY A 201 8.98 11.51 30.29
CA GLY A 201 8.75 11.89 31.70
C GLY A 201 9.62 11.27 32.78
N ALA A 202 10.81 10.74 32.49
CA ALA A 202 11.78 10.51 33.57
C ALA A 202 12.51 11.84 33.85
N SER A 203 12.03 12.61 34.84
CA SER A 203 12.82 13.74 35.35
C SER A 203 14.14 13.21 35.91
N PRO A 204 15.28 13.85 35.65
CA PRO A 204 16.54 13.45 36.28
C PRO A 204 16.40 13.51 37.81
N PRO A 205 17.03 12.58 38.56
CA PRO A 205 17.06 12.65 40.02
C PRO A 205 17.68 14.00 40.43
N LYS A 206 17.01 14.71 41.35
CA LYS A 206 17.54 15.95 41.92
C LYS A 206 18.85 15.63 42.62
N GLU A 207 19.94 16.22 42.16
CA GLU A 207 21.23 16.15 42.85
C GLU A 207 21.13 16.92 44.17
N ASP A 208 21.47 16.28 45.28
CA ASP A 208 21.57 16.93 46.59
C ASP A 208 22.74 17.92 46.57
N PRO A 209 22.53 19.21 46.86
CA PRO A 209 23.59 20.24 46.79
C PRO A 209 24.66 20.12 47.89
N SER A 210 24.67 19.06 48.70
CA SER A 210 25.62 18.88 49.81
C SER A 210 26.86 18.06 49.44
N LYS A 211 27.08 17.73 48.16
CA LYS A 211 28.21 16.91 47.71
C LYS A 211 29.06 17.56 46.62
N ALA A 212 29.36 18.85 46.78
CA ALA A 212 30.49 19.46 46.07
C ALA A 212 31.79 19.11 46.80
N PRO A 213 32.86 18.67 46.10
CA PRO A 213 34.18 18.53 46.71
C PRO A 213 34.78 19.92 47.05
N PRO A 214 35.50 20.07 48.18
CA PRO A 214 36.19 21.32 48.53
C PRO A 214 37.34 21.62 47.55
N PRO A 215 37.79 22.89 47.48
CA PRO A 215 38.75 23.37 46.46
C PRO A 215 40.13 22.73 46.55
#